data_AF-A0A9D7J8P6-F1
#
_entry.id   AF-A0A9D7J8P6-F1
#
_cell.length_a   1.000
_cell.length_b   1.000
_cell.length_c   1.000
_cell.angle_alpha   90.00
_cell.angle_beta   90.00
_cell.angle_gamma   90.00
#
_symmetry.space_group_name_H-M   'P 1'
#
loop_
_entity.id
_entity.type
_entity.pdbx_description
1 polymer ?
#
loop_
_entity_poly.entity_id
_entity_poly.type
_entity_poly.pdbx_seq_one_letter_code
_entity_poly.pdbx_strand_id
1 'polypeptide(L)' 'MKPHFYRGGGWSNSVPSRVRAANRSRYAVSDRHSNLGFRCARVEVGP' A
#
# COMPACT_ATOMS: atom_id res chain seq x y z
N MET A 1 2.67 17.98 -4.52
CA MET A 1 2.21 16.64 -4.98
C MET A 1 1.58 15.89 -3.81
N LYS A 2 0.48 15.16 -4.05
CA LYS A 2 -0.25 14.40 -3.01
C LYS A 2 0.43 13.03 -2.78
N PRO A 3 0.68 12.60 -1.53
CA PRO A 3 1.27 11.29 -1.26
C PRO A 3 0.27 10.16 -1.49
N HIS A 4 0.72 9.08 -2.14
CA HIS A 4 0.01 7.81 -2.21
C HIS A 4 0.54 6.88 -1.12
N PHE A 5 -0.37 6.30 -0.34
CA PHE A 5 -0.02 5.41 0.76
C PHE A 5 -0.39 3.97 0.39
N TYR A 6 0.56 3.07 0.61
CA TYR A 6 0.41 1.64 0.38
C TYR A 6 0.35 0.91 1.72
N ARG A 7 -0.40 -0.20 1.77
CA ARG A 7 -0.68 -0.99 2.97
C ARG A 7 -0.40 -2.47 2.70
N GLY A 8 -0.24 -3.26 3.76
CA GLY A 8 -0.19 -4.72 3.68
C GLY A 8 1.20 -5.34 3.46
N GLY A 9 2.22 -4.56 3.12
CA GLY A 9 3.56 -5.08 2.84
C GLY A 9 3.65 -5.85 1.52
N GLY A 10 4.84 -6.35 1.18
CA GLY A 10 5.10 -7.17 0.00
C GLY A 10 6.07 -8.31 0.30
N TRP A 11 6.35 -9.16 -0.70
CA TRP A 11 7.16 -10.37 -0.53
C TRP A 11 8.59 -10.10 -0.01
N SER A 12 9.17 -8.96 -0.35
CA SER A 12 10.51 -8.56 0.10
C SER A 12 10.59 -8.10 1.57
N ASN A 13 9.47 -8.05 2.30
CA ASN A 13 9.45 -7.68 3.70
C ASN A 13 9.90 -8.87 4.58
N SER A 14 11.20 -8.94 4.88
CA SER A 14 11.79 -10.01 5.71
C SER A 14 11.56 -9.86 7.22
N VAL A 15 11.01 -8.72 7.67
CA VAL A 15 10.76 -8.43 9.10
C VAL A 15 9.24 -8.38 9.34
N PRO A 16 8.62 -9.44 9.87
CA PRO A 16 7.16 -9.53 10.02
C PRO A 16 6.57 -8.40 10.88
N SER A 17 7.30 -7.94 11.90
CA SER A 17 6.85 -6.83 12.78
C SER A 17 6.70 -5.49 12.06
N ARG A 18 7.22 -5.36 10.83
CA ARG A 18 7.02 -4.17 9.98
C ARG A 18 5.71 -4.20 9.18
N VAL A 19 5.07 -5.37 9.04
CA VAL A 19 3.79 -5.51 8.33
C VAL A 19 2.63 -5.38 9.31
N ARG A 20 2.31 -4.14 9.67
CA ARG A 20 1.21 -3.80 10.60
C ARG A 20 0.10 -3.09 9.84
N ALA A 21 -1.16 -3.28 10.26
CA ALA A 21 -2.30 -2.57 9.69
C ALA A 21 -2.12 -1.03 9.73
N ALA A 22 -1.46 -0.52 10.77
CA ALA A 22 -1.15 0.89 10.93
C ALA A 22 -0.02 1.41 10.01
N ASN A 23 0.83 0.54 9.43
CA ASN A 23 1.96 0.96 8.60
C ASN A 23 1.49 1.61 7.28
N ARG A 24 2.14 2.73 6.89
CA ARG A 24 1.80 3.58 5.74
C ARG A 24 3.03 3.79 4.85
N SER A 25 3.37 2.79 4.04
CA SER A 25 4.48 2.92 3.10
C SER A 25 4.19 4.02 2.07
N ARG A 26 5.21 4.81 1.74
CA ARG A 26 5.11 5.92 0.80
C ARG A 26 6.16 5.74 -0.29
N TYR A 27 5.72 5.78 -1.54
CA TYR A 27 6.56 5.73 -2.72
C TYR A 27 6.19 6.87 -3.67
N ALA A 28 7.11 7.23 -4.56
CA ALA A 28 6.80 8.17 -5.64
C ALA A 28 5.78 7.54 -6.59
N VAL A 29 4.91 8.36 -7.19
CA VAL A 29 3.91 7.86 -8.15
C VAL A 29 4.57 7.28 -9.40
N SER A 30 5.78 7.74 -9.72
CA SER A 30 6.63 7.22 -10.79
C SER A 30 7.44 5.98 -10.42
N ASP A 31 7.36 5.51 -9.17
CA ASP A 31 8.12 4.33 -8.73
C ASP A 31 7.58 3.06 -9.39
N ARG A 32 8.47 2.36 -10.08
CA ARG A 32 8.22 1.07 -10.75
C ARG A 32 9.10 -0.05 -10.23
N HIS A 33 10.02 0.25 -9.29
CA HIS A 33 10.98 -0.72 -8.78
C HIS A 33 10.47 -1.47 -7.56
N SER A 34 9.65 -0.82 -6.73
CA SER A 34 9.05 -1.44 -5.55
C SER A 34 8.00 -2.50 -5.93
N ASN A 35 7.87 -3.54 -5.09
CA ASN A 35 6.88 -4.61 -5.21
C ASN A 35 5.44 -4.12 -4.90
N LEU A 36 4.92 -3.19 -5.71
CA LEU A 36 3.62 -2.55 -5.54
C LEU A 36 2.53 -3.28 -6.32
N GLY A 37 1.32 -3.30 -5.77
CA GLY A 37 0.12 -3.81 -6.42
C GLY A 37 -1.11 -2.99 -6.09
N PHE A 38 -2.26 -3.35 -6.66
CA PHE A 38 -3.54 -2.70 -6.38
C PHE A 38 -4.58 -3.70 -5.89
N ARG A 39 -5.53 -3.22 -5.10
CA ARG A 39 -6.73 -3.95 -4.71
C ARG A 39 -7.93 -3.10 -5.06
N CYS A 40 -8.82 -3.64 -5.88
CA CYS A 40 -10.07 -2.95 -6.22
C CYS A 40 -10.91 -2.77 -4.95
N ALA A 41 -11.56 -1.62 -4.84
CA ALA A 41 -12.56 -1.34 -3.83
C ALA A 41 -13.80 -0.80 -4.53
N ARG A 42 -14.97 -1.19 -4.05
CA ARG A 42 -16.24 -0.62 -4.49
C ARG A 42 -16.73 0.31 -3.38
N VAL A 43 -17.25 1.46 -3.79
CA VAL A 43 -18.01 2.32 -2.87
C VAL A 43 -19.39 1.69 -2.72
N GLU A 44 -19.74 1.29 -1.51
CA GLU A 44 -21.12 1.02 -1.17
C GLU A 44 -21.84 2.36 -1.07
N VAL A 45 -22.80 2.58 -1.96
CA VAL A 45 -23.76 3.68 -1.84
C VAL A 45 -24.89 3.12 -1.00
N GLY A 46 -24.96 3.53 0.27
CA GLY A 46 -26.09 3.21 1.14
C GLY A 46 -27.40 3.84 0.63
N PRO A 47 -28.56 3.40 1.13
CA PRO A 47 -29.83 4.05 0.85
C PRO A 47 -29.84 5.52 1.30
#